data_AF-S5G3Q9-F1
#
_entry.id   AF-S5G3Q9-F1
#
_cell.length_a   1.000
_cell.length_b   1.000
_cell.length_c   1.000
_cell.angle_alpha   90.00
_cell.angle_beta   90.00
_cell.angle_gamma   90.00
#
_symmetry.space_group_name_H-M   'P 1'
#
loop_
_entity.id
_entity.type
_entity.pdbx_description
1 polymer ?
#
loop_
_entity_poly.entity_id
_entity_poly.type
_entity_poly.pdbx_seq_one_letter_code
_entity_poly.pdbx_strand_id
1 'polypeptide(L)'
;MNAATTYLLLAVAATLHTRGAHHVNCTDANPMVYVGEHMRMLKNLASVNTEHQVDALKLRVAAALTGDATRAGLLAALANLKVKCHDETTTATLAAQYNATTKVSAMAALAGIATATADVAEMEIADVNFVTGSGSAAQHLRIKPDDTKTGLTTTKCSLQDYVTNDGPQDASGAHANWQINLKVVTIDKTAGSNSAGQAMCCATDGNCASATQGNKVGIKKGKIYKAEAPTKQATGKTKGPAGKKDIQWHFPNADLAYQCAAADTALHDALATPISPRTPCNAWDRKTDPSFSLAVYKILNADAEARTVPSQKQSDVATAIETTFGKNTQEFETKIWKGVKDTKITKENAGHTTDTTLENVNSLDELRMIEAFIESKKAIRSESLASGPQNKCAETVKEAANCEGKEKDVCNKKPGCKYNDGENKCEEDPAKTTVAATKDDKTNTTGSSSFVIRKAPLWLAFLLF
;
A
#
# COMPACT_ATOMS: atom_id res chain seq x y z
N MET A 1 -15.47 -2.48 4.50
CA MET A 1 -15.34 -2.06 3.09
C MET A 1 -13.89 -2.31 2.68
N ASN A 2 -13.67 -3.21 1.73
CA ASN A 2 -12.33 -3.72 1.43
C ASN A 2 -11.47 -2.66 0.72
N ALA A 3 -10.21 -2.54 1.14
CA ALA A 3 -9.20 -1.64 0.57
C ALA A 3 -9.03 -1.77 -0.96
N ALA A 4 -9.42 -2.93 -1.53
CA ALA A 4 -9.45 -3.17 -2.97
C ALA A 4 -10.48 -2.31 -3.73
N THR A 5 -11.59 -1.91 -3.08
CA THR A 5 -12.64 -1.10 -3.72
C THR A 5 -12.26 0.38 -3.80
N THR A 6 -11.41 0.84 -2.87
CA THR A 6 -10.91 2.23 -2.82
C THR A 6 -9.86 2.50 -3.91
N TYR A 7 -8.99 1.52 -4.19
CA TYR A 7 -8.06 1.59 -5.33
C TYR A 7 -8.78 1.66 -6.68
N LEU A 8 -9.93 1.00 -6.80
CA LEU A 8 -10.73 0.98 -8.03
C LEU A 8 -11.38 2.34 -8.33
N LEU A 9 -11.82 3.08 -7.31
CA LEU A 9 -12.40 4.42 -7.49
C LEU A 9 -11.34 5.48 -7.89
N LEU A 10 -10.10 5.32 -7.43
CA LEU A 10 -8.97 6.17 -7.87
C LEU A 10 -8.51 5.89 -9.30
N ALA A 11 -8.63 4.63 -9.77
CA ALA A 11 -8.29 4.27 -11.13
C ALA A 11 -9.34 4.73 -12.17
N VAL A 12 -10.61 4.81 -11.78
CA VAL A 12 -11.72 5.19 -12.69
C VAL A 12 -11.77 6.71 -12.94
N ALA A 13 -11.30 7.55 -12.02
CA ALA A 13 -11.18 8.99 -12.28
C ALA A 13 -10.01 9.34 -13.23
N ALA A 14 -9.02 8.45 -13.39
CA ALA A 14 -7.82 8.68 -14.20
C ALA A 14 -7.91 8.16 -15.64
N THR A 15 -9.02 7.50 -16.03
CA THR A 15 -9.12 6.76 -17.30
C THR A 15 -10.23 7.28 -18.21
N LEU A 16 -10.12 8.55 -18.61
CA LEU A 16 -10.80 9.04 -19.82
C LEU A 16 -9.76 9.57 -20.82
N HIS A 17 -9.39 8.66 -21.72
CA HIS A 17 -9.06 8.84 -23.15
C HIS A 17 -8.10 9.96 -23.57
N THR A 18 -6.93 9.56 -24.09
CA THR A 18 -6.51 9.76 -25.50
C THR A 18 -5.45 8.73 -25.88
N ARG A 19 -5.71 7.90 -26.91
CA ARG A 19 -4.69 7.05 -27.58
C ARG A 19 -4.06 7.87 -28.71
N GLY A 20 -2.73 8.00 -28.72
CA GLY A 20 -1.97 8.44 -29.91
C GLY A 20 -1.15 9.74 -29.82
N ALA A 21 -1.06 10.41 -28.68
CA ALA A 21 -0.15 11.57 -28.53
C ALA A 21 1.31 11.11 -28.28
N HIS A 22 2.28 11.84 -28.83
CA HIS A 22 3.71 11.60 -28.63
C HIS A 22 4.07 11.75 -27.14
N HIS A 23 4.73 10.73 -26.58
CA HIS A 23 5.20 10.62 -25.19
C HIS A 23 6.39 11.54 -24.88
N VAL A 24 6.30 12.82 -25.23
CA VAL A 24 7.34 13.78 -24.81
C VAL A 24 7.06 14.06 -23.34
N ASN A 25 7.85 13.38 -22.50
CA ASN A 25 7.81 13.27 -21.05
C ASN A 25 7.33 14.54 -20.36
N CYS A 26 6.84 14.39 -19.14
CA CYS A 26 6.60 15.47 -18.19
C CYS A 26 7.90 16.27 -17.88
N THR A 27 8.62 16.81 -18.87
CA THR A 27 10.01 17.30 -18.83
C THR A 27 10.14 18.65 -18.13
N ASP A 28 9.04 19.38 -18.01
CA ASP A 28 9.03 20.72 -17.45
C ASP A 28 8.16 20.80 -16.20
N ALA A 29 8.46 21.78 -15.35
CA ALA A 29 7.66 22.09 -14.18
C ALA A 29 6.27 22.56 -14.60
N ASN A 30 5.26 21.72 -14.36
CA ASN A 30 3.87 21.99 -14.71
C ASN A 30 2.93 21.48 -13.60
N PRO A 31 1.63 21.83 -13.64
CA PRO A 31 0.67 21.43 -12.61
C PRO A 31 0.60 19.91 -12.38
N MET A 32 0.68 19.11 -13.44
CA MET A 32 0.58 17.64 -13.36
C MET A 32 1.81 17.03 -12.71
N VAL A 33 3.01 17.54 -13.02
CA VAL A 33 4.27 17.12 -12.36
C VAL A 33 4.22 17.43 -10.87
N TYR A 34 3.78 18.63 -10.52
CA TYR A 34 3.67 19.04 -9.12
C TYR A 34 2.76 18.10 -8.32
N VAL A 35 1.55 17.82 -8.84
CA VAL A 35 0.62 16.91 -8.16
C VAL A 35 1.12 15.46 -8.17
N GLY A 36 1.73 15.01 -9.27
CA GLY A 36 2.32 13.67 -9.39
C GLY A 36 3.41 13.39 -8.34
N GLU A 37 4.22 14.40 -7.99
CA GLU A 37 5.19 14.27 -6.90
C GLU A 37 4.55 14.11 -5.53
N HIS A 38 3.48 14.87 -5.26
CA HIS A 38 2.73 14.72 -4.01
C HIS A 38 2.05 13.34 -3.93
N MET A 39 1.57 12.78 -5.05
CA MET A 39 1.09 11.40 -5.12
C MET A 39 2.20 10.39 -4.78
N ARG A 40 3.41 10.59 -5.33
CA ARG A 40 4.56 9.72 -5.06
C ARG A 40 4.99 9.76 -3.59
N MET A 41 5.01 10.96 -2.98
CA MET A 41 5.28 11.11 -1.55
C MET A 41 4.25 10.38 -0.70
N LEU A 42 2.95 10.52 -1.01
CA LEU A 42 1.88 9.82 -0.31
C LEU A 42 2.06 8.30 -0.37
N LYS A 43 2.43 7.75 -1.54
CA LYS A 43 2.75 6.32 -1.69
C LYS A 43 3.88 5.88 -0.76
N ASN A 44 4.93 6.69 -0.60
CA ASN A 44 6.06 6.37 0.26
C ASN A 44 5.73 6.50 1.75
N LEU A 45 4.83 7.42 2.11
CA LEU A 45 4.35 7.61 3.48
C LEU A 45 3.32 6.55 3.92
N ALA A 46 2.83 5.73 3.00
CA ALA A 46 1.73 4.78 3.25
C ALA A 46 2.14 3.43 3.88
N SER A 47 3.40 3.27 4.33
CA SER A 47 3.80 2.04 5.03
C SER A 47 3.18 1.98 6.43
N VAL A 48 2.51 0.86 6.73
CA VAL A 48 2.01 0.59 8.08
C VAL A 48 3.18 0.09 8.93
N ASN A 49 3.40 0.70 10.10
CA ASN A 49 4.40 0.21 11.06
C ASN A 49 4.00 -1.19 11.59
N THR A 50 4.84 -2.18 11.34
CA THR A 50 4.63 -3.59 11.75
C THR A 50 5.29 -3.95 13.08
N GLU A 51 5.98 -3.02 13.76
CA GLU A 51 6.69 -3.28 15.02
C GLU A 51 5.78 -3.91 16.10
N HIS A 52 4.55 -3.42 16.26
CA HIS A 52 3.60 -3.99 17.23
C HIS A 52 3.18 -5.43 16.86
N GLN A 53 3.13 -5.78 15.58
CA GLN A 53 2.84 -7.17 15.15
C GLN A 53 4.03 -8.08 15.44
N VAL A 54 5.25 -7.60 15.16
CA VAL A 54 6.49 -8.31 15.50
C VAL A 54 6.55 -8.55 17.01
N ASP A 55 6.29 -7.53 17.82
CA ASP A 55 6.25 -7.64 19.28
C ASP A 55 5.21 -8.67 19.73
N ALA A 56 3.99 -8.60 19.18
CA ALA A 56 2.90 -9.53 19.51
C ALA A 56 3.29 -10.99 19.22
N LEU A 57 3.88 -11.26 18.05
CA LEU A 57 4.30 -12.61 17.68
C LEU A 57 5.42 -13.12 18.59
N LYS A 58 6.42 -12.29 18.90
CA LYS A 58 7.46 -12.68 19.86
C LYS A 58 6.88 -13.04 21.22
N LEU A 59 5.93 -12.25 21.72
CA LEU A 59 5.24 -12.54 22.97
C LEU A 59 4.48 -13.86 22.93
N ARG A 60 3.76 -14.16 21.82
CA ARG A 60 3.04 -15.43 21.68
C ARG A 60 3.96 -16.63 21.55
N VAL A 61 5.06 -16.51 20.81
CA VAL A 61 6.09 -17.57 20.72
C VAL A 61 6.68 -17.85 22.11
N ALA A 62 7.06 -16.81 22.86
CA ALA A 62 7.56 -16.96 24.22
C ALA A 62 6.50 -17.55 25.17
N ALA A 63 5.24 -17.12 25.06
CA ALA A 63 4.11 -17.67 25.81
C ALA A 63 3.88 -19.15 25.49
N ALA A 64 4.07 -19.54 24.23
CA ALA A 64 3.81 -20.90 23.78
C ALA A 64 4.91 -21.87 24.20
N LEU A 65 6.14 -21.39 24.40
CA LEU A 65 7.31 -22.17 24.76
C LEU A 65 7.62 -22.18 26.26
N THR A 66 7.02 -21.29 27.05
CA THR A 66 7.18 -21.32 28.51
C THR A 66 6.37 -22.45 29.15
N GLY A 67 6.93 -23.08 30.19
CA GLY A 67 6.23 -24.10 31.00
C GLY A 67 5.37 -23.51 32.13
N ASP A 68 5.46 -22.20 32.37
CA ASP A 68 4.69 -21.51 33.41
C ASP A 68 3.37 -20.98 32.82
N ALA A 69 2.26 -21.55 33.26
CA ALA A 69 0.92 -21.21 32.77
C ALA A 69 0.53 -19.75 33.06
N THR A 70 0.91 -19.22 34.23
CA THR A 70 0.64 -17.83 34.61
C THR A 70 1.44 -16.89 33.72
N ARG A 71 2.74 -17.17 33.52
CA ARG A 71 3.59 -16.41 32.61
C ARG A 71 3.09 -16.48 31.17
N ALA A 72 2.70 -17.66 30.70
CA ALA A 72 2.12 -17.83 29.36
C ALA A 72 0.87 -16.96 29.19
N GLY A 73 -0.05 -16.98 30.15
CA GLY A 73 -1.24 -16.14 30.14
C GLY A 73 -0.91 -14.64 30.09
N LEU A 74 0.03 -14.18 30.92
CA LEU A 74 0.43 -12.76 30.98
C LEU A 74 1.09 -12.29 29.68
N LEU A 75 1.96 -13.11 29.09
CA LEU A 75 2.58 -12.82 27.79
C LEU A 75 1.53 -12.79 26.67
N ALA A 76 0.54 -13.70 26.69
CA ALA A 76 -0.56 -13.69 25.73
C ALA A 76 -1.47 -12.45 25.89
N ALA A 77 -1.75 -12.02 27.12
CA ALA A 77 -2.49 -10.79 27.39
C ALA A 77 -1.75 -9.55 26.84
N LEU A 78 -0.42 -9.49 27.04
CA LEU A 78 0.40 -8.43 26.49
C LEU A 78 0.48 -8.50 24.95
N ALA A 79 0.53 -9.70 24.36
CA ALA A 79 0.48 -9.86 22.91
C ALA A 79 -0.82 -9.32 22.32
N ASN A 80 -1.96 -9.61 22.96
CA ASN A 80 -3.26 -9.10 22.54
C ASN A 80 -3.34 -7.57 22.65
N LEU A 81 -2.72 -6.97 23.68
CA LEU A 81 -2.58 -5.51 23.76
C LEU A 81 -1.77 -4.96 22.57
N LYS A 82 -0.66 -5.61 22.19
CA LYS A 82 0.15 -5.22 21.03
C LYS A 82 -0.64 -5.32 19.72
N VAL A 83 -1.44 -6.37 19.53
CA VAL A 83 -2.36 -6.49 18.38
C VAL A 83 -3.35 -5.34 18.36
N LYS A 84 -4.02 -5.05 19.48
CA LYS A 84 -4.94 -3.92 19.58
C LYS A 84 -4.29 -2.59 19.20
N CYS A 85 -3.08 -2.33 19.71
CA CYS A 85 -2.33 -1.12 19.34
C CYS A 85 -1.95 -1.08 17.85
N HIS A 86 -1.64 -2.23 17.25
CA HIS A 86 -1.43 -2.31 15.82
C HIS A 86 -2.70 -1.98 15.03
N ASP A 87 -3.86 -2.49 15.45
CA ASP A 87 -5.15 -2.23 14.79
C ASP A 87 -5.55 -0.75 14.92
N GLU A 88 -5.34 -0.14 16.08
CA GLU A 88 -5.54 1.30 16.30
C GLU A 88 -4.60 2.13 15.41
N THR A 89 -3.32 1.76 15.35
CA THR A 89 -2.34 2.42 14.47
C THR A 89 -2.76 2.28 13.01
N THR A 90 -3.13 1.07 12.57
CA THR A 90 -3.59 0.81 11.21
C THR A 90 -4.84 1.62 10.85
N THR A 91 -5.79 1.72 11.78
CA THR A 91 -7.02 2.51 11.60
C THR A 91 -6.69 4.01 11.47
N ALA A 92 -5.83 4.54 12.34
CA ALA A 92 -5.39 5.92 12.28
C ALA A 92 -4.60 6.22 10.99
N THR A 93 -3.69 5.33 10.61
CA THR A 93 -2.93 5.39 9.36
C THR A 93 -3.86 5.41 8.15
N LEU A 94 -4.86 4.52 8.11
CA LEU A 94 -5.83 4.48 7.01
C LEU A 94 -6.66 5.76 6.91
N ALA A 95 -7.09 6.32 8.05
CA ALA A 95 -7.82 7.59 8.08
C ALA A 95 -6.94 8.76 7.57
N ALA A 96 -5.68 8.80 7.99
CA ALA A 96 -4.72 9.81 7.53
C ALA A 96 -4.43 9.67 6.02
N GLN A 97 -4.23 8.44 5.53
CA GLN A 97 -4.07 8.15 4.10
C GLN A 97 -5.28 8.57 3.29
N TYR A 98 -6.49 8.26 3.75
CA TYR A 98 -7.71 8.67 3.08
C TYR A 98 -7.82 10.20 3.00
N ASN A 99 -7.58 10.89 4.13
CA ASN A 99 -7.58 12.36 4.16
C ASN A 99 -6.56 12.94 3.16
N ALA A 100 -5.29 12.51 3.21
CA ALA A 100 -4.26 12.97 2.29
C ALA A 100 -4.61 12.68 0.82
N THR A 101 -5.16 11.50 0.54
CA THR A 101 -5.60 11.11 -0.81
C THR A 101 -6.68 12.06 -1.34
N THR A 102 -7.68 12.42 -0.53
CA THR A 102 -8.73 13.36 -0.95
C THR A 102 -8.16 14.75 -1.29
N LYS A 103 -7.13 15.21 -0.56
CA LYS A 103 -6.45 16.49 -0.84
C LYS A 103 -5.67 16.43 -2.14
N VAL A 104 -4.95 15.34 -2.39
CA VAL A 104 -4.24 15.12 -3.66
C VAL A 104 -5.22 15.05 -4.83
N SER A 105 -6.36 14.36 -4.68
CA SER A 105 -7.39 14.29 -5.73
C SER A 105 -8.00 15.65 -6.04
N ALA A 106 -8.25 16.49 -5.02
CA ALA A 106 -8.70 17.87 -5.24
C ALA A 106 -7.66 18.68 -6.03
N MET A 107 -6.37 18.56 -5.67
CA MET A 107 -5.27 19.20 -6.39
C MET A 107 -5.13 18.68 -7.81
N ALA A 108 -5.36 17.39 -8.06
CA ALA A 108 -5.35 16.80 -9.40
C ALA A 108 -6.42 17.40 -10.31
N ALA A 109 -7.65 17.57 -9.81
CA ALA A 109 -8.72 18.21 -10.58
C ALA A 109 -8.37 19.66 -10.93
N LEU A 110 -7.82 20.40 -9.96
CA LEU A 110 -7.38 21.78 -10.16
C LEU A 110 -6.18 21.88 -11.11
N ALA A 111 -5.25 20.92 -11.08
CA ALA A 111 -4.13 20.85 -12.01
C ALA A 111 -4.62 20.60 -13.45
N GLY A 112 -5.63 19.74 -13.64
CA GLY A 112 -6.26 19.53 -14.94
C GLY A 112 -6.90 20.80 -15.49
N ILE A 113 -7.67 21.51 -14.66
CA ILE A 113 -8.21 22.83 -15.01
C ILE A 113 -7.08 23.79 -15.34
N ALA A 114 -6.00 23.79 -14.55
CA ALA A 114 -4.89 24.71 -14.70
C ALA A 114 -4.14 24.54 -16.01
N THR A 115 -3.88 23.29 -16.39
CA THR A 115 -3.25 22.94 -17.67
C THR A 115 -4.12 23.36 -18.85
N ALA A 116 -5.39 22.94 -18.87
CA ALA A 116 -6.29 23.29 -19.98
C ALA A 116 -6.50 24.80 -20.14
N THR A 117 -6.56 25.52 -19.02
CA THR A 117 -6.73 26.98 -19.04
C THR A 117 -5.45 27.70 -19.49
N ALA A 118 -4.27 27.15 -19.19
CA ALA A 118 -3.00 27.68 -19.71
C ALA A 118 -2.92 27.54 -21.23
N ASP A 119 -3.34 26.40 -21.78
CA ASP A 119 -3.38 26.18 -23.23
C ASP A 119 -4.30 27.20 -23.91
N VAL A 120 -5.50 27.42 -23.36
CA VAL A 120 -6.44 28.43 -23.87
C VAL A 120 -5.87 29.85 -23.76
N ALA A 121 -5.15 30.18 -22.68
CA ALA A 121 -4.53 31.49 -22.51
C ALA A 121 -3.46 31.80 -23.57
N GLU A 122 -2.79 30.77 -24.09
CA GLU A 122 -1.77 30.88 -25.13
C GLU A 122 -2.34 30.82 -26.55
N MET A 123 -3.65 30.60 -26.70
CA MET A 123 -4.32 30.57 -28.01
C MET A 123 -4.16 31.90 -28.75
N GLU A 124 -3.79 31.80 -30.03
CA GLU A 124 -3.70 32.95 -30.93
C GLU A 124 -4.64 32.77 -32.14
N ILE A 125 -5.10 33.89 -32.69
CA ILE A 125 -5.76 33.93 -33.99
C ILE A 125 -4.70 34.00 -35.08
N ALA A 126 -4.92 33.28 -36.20
CA ALA A 126 -4.01 33.30 -37.34
C ALA A 126 -4.03 34.65 -38.08
N ASP A 127 -2.90 35.00 -38.68
CA ASP A 127 -2.82 36.14 -39.59
C ASP A 127 -3.55 35.82 -40.90
N VAL A 128 -4.25 36.80 -41.47
CA VAL A 128 -4.86 36.72 -42.79
C VAL A 128 -4.45 37.95 -43.59
N ASN A 129 -3.77 37.68 -44.71
CA ASN A 129 -3.27 38.69 -45.64
C ASN A 129 -4.34 39.73 -46.01
N PHE A 130 -3.92 40.98 -46.11
CA PHE A 130 -4.80 42.08 -46.49
C PHE A 130 -5.28 41.94 -47.94
N VAL A 131 -6.57 42.16 -48.15
CA VAL A 131 -7.20 42.19 -49.47
C VAL A 131 -7.83 43.56 -49.72
N THR A 132 -7.77 44.04 -50.96
CA THR A 132 -8.43 45.28 -51.37
C THR A 132 -9.93 45.02 -51.57
N GLY A 133 -10.78 45.81 -50.92
CA GLY A 133 -12.24 45.78 -51.05
C GLY A 133 -12.78 46.39 -52.35
N SER A 134 -11.95 46.54 -53.38
CA SER A 134 -12.37 47.08 -54.68
C SER A 134 -12.83 45.95 -55.60
N GLY A 135 -14.14 45.82 -55.79
CA GLY A 135 -14.76 44.85 -56.70
C GLY A 135 -16.25 44.66 -56.43
N SER A 136 -16.97 44.00 -57.35
CA SER A 136 -18.42 43.71 -57.23
C SER A 136 -18.71 42.41 -56.45
N ALA A 137 -17.68 41.67 -56.03
CA ALA A 137 -17.81 40.44 -55.25
C ALA A 137 -17.40 40.66 -53.78
N ALA A 138 -18.18 40.09 -52.86
CA ALA A 138 -17.89 40.15 -51.43
C ALA A 138 -16.60 39.38 -51.07
N GLN A 139 -15.69 40.03 -50.35
CA GLN A 139 -14.49 39.41 -49.78
C GLN A 139 -14.80 38.89 -48.37
N HIS A 140 -14.44 37.64 -48.09
CA HIS A 140 -14.66 37.01 -46.78
C HIS A 140 -13.32 36.60 -46.18
N LEU A 141 -13.00 37.13 -45.00
CA LEU A 141 -11.82 36.74 -44.23
C LEU A 141 -12.25 35.81 -43.09
N ARG A 142 -11.62 34.64 -43.01
CA ARG A 142 -11.94 33.65 -41.98
C ARG A 142 -11.11 33.92 -40.72
N ILE A 143 -11.79 34.11 -39.59
CA ILE A 143 -11.16 34.06 -38.27
C ILE A 143 -10.97 32.58 -37.90
N LYS A 144 -9.73 32.17 -37.63
CA LYS A 144 -9.38 30.82 -37.20
C LYS A 144 -8.25 30.83 -36.16
N PRO A 145 -8.09 29.78 -35.33
CA PRO A 145 -6.90 29.62 -34.51
C PRO A 145 -5.64 29.56 -35.37
N ASP A 146 -4.52 30.01 -34.80
CA ASP A 146 -3.19 29.81 -35.36
C ASP A 146 -2.81 28.33 -35.36
N ASP A 147 -2.18 27.87 -36.43
CA ASP A 147 -1.88 26.44 -36.63
C ASP A 147 -0.80 25.91 -35.66
N THR A 148 -0.04 26.81 -35.01
CA THR A 148 0.98 26.47 -33.99
C THR A 148 0.53 26.77 -32.56
N LYS A 149 -0.40 27.73 -32.38
CA LYS A 149 -0.95 28.14 -31.08
C LYS A 149 -2.47 28.02 -31.09
N THR A 150 -2.93 26.80 -31.29
CA THR A 150 -4.35 26.45 -31.43
C THR A 150 -5.14 26.54 -30.12
N GLY A 151 -4.44 26.62 -28.99
CA GLY A 151 -5.02 26.43 -27.65
C GLY A 151 -5.31 24.97 -27.32
N LEU A 152 -4.82 24.03 -28.14
CA LEU A 152 -4.93 22.59 -27.92
C LEU A 152 -3.53 22.01 -27.79
N THR A 153 -3.28 21.28 -26.70
CA THR A 153 -2.04 20.53 -26.56
C THR A 153 -2.08 19.21 -27.34
N THR A 154 -0.96 18.88 -27.98
CA THR A 154 -0.71 17.57 -28.61
C THR A 154 0.20 16.69 -27.77
N THR A 155 0.70 17.20 -26.63
CA THR A 155 1.56 16.47 -25.70
C THR A 155 0.74 15.81 -24.58
N LYS A 156 1.25 14.70 -24.04
CA LYS A 156 0.60 13.94 -22.96
C LYS A 156 1.50 13.92 -21.73
N CYS A 157 1.04 14.56 -20.65
CA CYS A 157 1.59 14.40 -19.30
C CYS A 157 0.43 14.13 -18.33
N SER A 158 0.02 12.86 -18.23
CA SER A 158 -0.99 12.45 -17.25
C SER A 158 -0.36 12.12 -15.90
N LEU A 159 -1.15 12.18 -14.82
CA LEU A 159 -0.68 11.75 -13.49
C LEU A 159 -0.26 10.27 -13.50
N GLN A 160 -0.98 9.44 -14.25
CA GLN A 160 -0.62 8.03 -14.39
C GLN A 160 0.75 7.88 -15.05
N ASP A 161 0.99 8.58 -16.16
CA ASP A 161 2.28 8.55 -16.84
C ASP A 161 3.40 9.06 -15.93
N TYR A 162 3.13 10.08 -15.11
CA TYR A 162 4.08 10.61 -14.14
C TYR A 162 4.46 9.59 -13.06
N VAL A 163 3.47 8.92 -12.49
CA VAL A 163 3.70 7.97 -11.38
C VAL A 163 4.39 6.69 -11.86
N THR A 164 4.28 6.34 -13.14
CA THR A 164 4.91 5.13 -13.72
C THR A 164 6.30 5.35 -14.32
N ASN A 165 6.69 6.58 -14.62
CA ASN A 165 7.95 6.91 -15.27
C ASN A 165 8.80 7.85 -14.40
N ASP A 166 10.08 8.02 -14.74
CA ASP A 166 10.89 9.04 -14.08
C ASP A 166 10.39 10.44 -14.47
N GLY A 167 10.12 11.26 -13.44
CA GLY A 167 9.77 12.66 -13.60
C GLY A 167 10.92 13.51 -14.15
N PRO A 168 10.69 14.80 -14.43
CA PRO A 168 11.74 15.68 -14.92
C PRO A 168 12.88 15.84 -13.91
N GLN A 169 14.03 16.27 -14.40
CA GLN A 169 15.12 16.69 -13.53
C GLN A 169 14.60 17.74 -12.54
N ASP A 170 14.90 17.57 -11.25
CA ASP A 170 14.47 18.40 -10.11
C ASP A 170 13.01 18.25 -9.63
N ALA A 171 12.22 17.35 -10.21
CA ALA A 171 10.82 17.17 -9.78
C ALA A 171 10.69 16.70 -8.33
N SER A 172 11.66 15.93 -7.82
CA SER A 172 11.73 15.56 -6.40
C SER A 172 11.76 16.77 -5.46
N GLY A 173 12.18 17.94 -5.96
CA GLY A 173 12.14 19.21 -5.22
C GLY A 173 10.78 19.90 -5.23
N ALA A 174 9.77 19.40 -5.94
CA ALA A 174 8.49 20.09 -6.12
C ALA A 174 7.80 20.40 -4.79
N HIS A 175 7.74 19.42 -3.88
CA HIS A 175 7.16 19.61 -2.56
C HIS A 175 7.93 20.60 -1.68
N ALA A 176 9.26 20.66 -1.79
CA ALA A 176 10.08 21.54 -0.95
C ALA A 176 10.18 22.96 -1.51
N ASN A 177 10.26 23.10 -2.84
CA ASN A 177 10.81 24.28 -3.49
C ASN A 177 9.85 24.95 -4.48
N TRP A 178 8.84 24.25 -4.99
CA TRP A 178 7.96 24.83 -6.01
C TRP A 178 6.81 25.57 -5.33
N GLN A 179 6.63 26.83 -5.71
CA GLN A 179 5.55 27.68 -5.21
C GLN A 179 4.56 27.97 -6.34
N ILE A 180 3.28 27.74 -6.09
CA ILE A 180 2.24 28.02 -7.07
C ILE A 180 2.01 29.54 -7.18
N ASN A 181 2.17 30.06 -8.39
CA ASN A 181 1.82 31.42 -8.78
C ASN A 181 0.52 31.39 -9.59
N LEU A 182 -0.54 31.92 -9.02
CA LEU A 182 -1.88 31.83 -9.59
C LEU A 182 -2.12 32.94 -10.62
N LYS A 183 -2.71 32.56 -11.75
CA LYS A 183 -3.14 33.45 -12.82
C LYS A 183 -4.63 33.25 -13.10
N VAL A 184 -5.33 34.34 -13.39
CA VAL A 184 -6.70 34.33 -13.89
C VAL A 184 -6.67 34.72 -15.35
N VAL A 185 -7.28 33.89 -16.18
CA VAL A 185 -7.40 34.09 -17.62
C VAL A 185 -8.69 34.83 -17.90
N THR A 186 -8.59 35.96 -18.60
CA THR A 186 -9.73 36.80 -18.97
C THR A 186 -9.68 37.15 -20.44
N ILE A 187 -10.82 37.52 -21.02
CA ILE A 187 -10.88 38.05 -22.38
C ILE A 187 -10.06 39.35 -22.42
N ASP A 188 -9.17 39.47 -23.41
CA ASP A 188 -8.44 40.72 -23.63
C ASP A 188 -9.41 41.77 -24.21
N LYS A 189 -9.71 42.80 -23.43
CA LYS A 189 -10.59 43.91 -23.80
C LYS A 189 -9.81 45.16 -24.23
N THR A 190 -8.50 45.05 -24.43
CA THR A 190 -7.66 46.16 -24.88
C THR A 190 -8.19 46.69 -26.21
N ALA A 191 -8.40 48.00 -26.30
CA ALA A 191 -8.87 48.62 -27.53
C ALA A 191 -7.84 48.43 -28.64
N GLY A 192 -8.33 48.18 -29.87
CA GLY A 192 -7.47 48.06 -31.04
C GLY A 192 -6.68 49.35 -31.28
N SER A 193 -5.43 49.22 -31.71
CA SER A 193 -4.56 50.34 -32.04
C SER A 193 -3.67 50.01 -33.22
N ASN A 194 -3.12 51.04 -33.87
CA ASN A 194 -2.27 50.91 -35.04
C ASN A 194 -0.87 50.29 -34.75
N SER A 195 -0.65 49.73 -33.55
CA SER A 195 0.56 49.00 -33.17
C SER A 195 0.28 47.89 -32.15
N ALA A 196 -0.99 47.49 -31.98
CA ALA A 196 -1.36 46.49 -31.00
C ALA A 196 -0.79 45.10 -31.37
N GLY A 197 -0.36 44.36 -30.33
CA GLY A 197 0.09 42.96 -30.43
C GLY A 197 -1.04 41.94 -30.27
N GLN A 198 -2.26 42.43 -29.99
CA GLN A 198 -3.49 41.63 -29.88
C GLN A 198 -4.01 41.20 -31.26
N ALA A 199 -4.85 40.17 -31.28
CA ALA A 199 -5.61 39.82 -32.48
C ALA A 199 -6.54 40.98 -32.87
N MET A 200 -6.53 41.37 -34.15
CA MET A 200 -7.34 42.49 -34.63
C MET A 200 -7.86 42.25 -36.04
N CYS A 201 -9.08 42.73 -36.30
CA CYS A 201 -9.59 42.92 -37.65
C CYS A 201 -9.36 44.39 -38.03
N CYS A 202 -8.73 44.63 -39.18
CA CYS A 202 -8.33 45.98 -39.60
C CYS A 202 -8.95 46.34 -40.95
N ALA A 203 -9.41 47.59 -41.09
CA ALA A 203 -9.92 48.18 -42.32
C ALA A 203 -9.19 49.51 -42.58
N THR A 204 -8.01 49.44 -43.19
CA THR A 204 -7.07 50.57 -43.30
C THR A 204 -6.30 50.51 -44.62
N ASP A 205 -5.65 51.60 -45.04
CA ASP A 205 -4.88 51.64 -46.30
C ASP A 205 -3.56 50.81 -46.25
N GLY A 206 -3.13 50.41 -45.05
CA GLY A 206 -1.93 49.59 -44.79
C GLY A 206 -2.17 48.40 -43.85
N ASN A 207 -1.09 47.76 -43.38
CA ASN A 207 -1.12 46.52 -42.58
C ASN A 207 -1.42 46.77 -41.08
N CYS A 208 -2.69 47.01 -40.70
CA CYS A 208 -3.13 47.36 -39.33
C CYS A 208 -2.36 48.52 -38.66
N ALA A 209 -1.43 49.17 -39.38
CA ALA A 209 -0.48 50.15 -38.86
C ALA A 209 -0.87 51.59 -39.20
N SER A 210 -1.89 51.76 -40.05
CA SER A 210 -2.43 53.05 -40.42
C SER A 210 -3.60 53.41 -39.50
N ALA A 211 -3.69 54.68 -39.09
CA ALA A 211 -4.86 55.22 -38.42
C ALA A 211 -5.92 55.75 -39.41
N THR A 212 -5.61 55.74 -40.71
CA THR A 212 -6.46 56.28 -41.76
C THR A 212 -7.42 55.20 -42.28
N GLN A 213 -8.69 55.59 -42.47
CA GLN A 213 -9.67 54.76 -43.17
C GLN A 213 -9.15 54.42 -44.56
N GLY A 214 -9.30 53.16 -44.97
CA GLY A 214 -8.77 52.71 -46.24
C GLY A 214 -9.53 51.57 -46.88
N ASN A 215 -9.08 51.20 -48.08
CA ASN A 215 -9.79 50.23 -48.93
C ASN A 215 -9.32 48.77 -48.74
N LYS A 216 -8.48 48.48 -47.75
CA LYS A 216 -8.03 47.10 -47.48
C LYS A 216 -8.56 46.58 -46.17
N VAL A 217 -8.89 45.28 -46.14
CA VAL A 217 -9.29 44.55 -44.94
C VAL A 217 -8.34 43.39 -44.69
N GLY A 218 -8.01 43.11 -43.43
CA GLY A 218 -7.09 42.04 -43.02
C GLY A 218 -7.30 41.63 -41.55
N ILE A 219 -6.71 40.50 -41.16
CA ILE A 219 -6.73 40.02 -39.76
C ILE A 219 -5.29 39.87 -39.30
N LYS A 220 -4.93 40.54 -38.20
CA LYS A 220 -3.60 40.41 -37.60
C LYS A 220 -3.60 39.32 -36.54
N LYS A 221 -2.53 38.51 -36.54
CA LYS A 221 -2.28 37.51 -35.50
C LYS A 221 -2.15 38.13 -34.11
N GLY A 222 -2.63 37.41 -33.10
CA GLY A 222 -2.41 37.73 -31.69
C GLY A 222 -3.27 36.94 -30.75
N LYS A 223 -3.08 37.14 -29.44
CA LYS A 223 -3.88 36.49 -28.39
C LYS A 223 -5.25 37.14 -28.26
N ILE A 224 -6.22 36.33 -27.81
CA ILE A 224 -7.59 36.78 -27.48
C ILE A 224 -7.85 36.77 -25.96
N TYR A 225 -6.98 36.13 -25.19
CA TYR A 225 -7.00 36.11 -23.73
C TYR A 225 -5.75 36.74 -23.15
N LYS A 226 -5.87 37.23 -21.92
CA LYS A 226 -4.76 37.68 -21.09
C LYS A 226 -4.78 36.95 -19.75
N ALA A 227 -3.60 36.72 -19.18
CA ALA A 227 -3.42 36.08 -17.88
C ALA A 227 -2.85 37.09 -16.88
N GLU A 228 -3.58 37.36 -15.81
CA GLU A 228 -3.21 38.34 -14.77
C GLU A 228 -3.24 37.69 -13.39
N ALA A 229 -2.57 38.29 -12.40
CA ALA A 229 -2.72 37.82 -11.04
C ALA A 229 -4.18 38.07 -10.55
N PRO A 230 -4.78 37.17 -9.76
CA PRO A 230 -6.07 37.44 -9.14
C PRO A 230 -5.99 38.67 -8.22
N THR A 231 -7.10 39.40 -8.10
CA THR A 231 -7.18 40.65 -7.33
C THR A 231 -6.80 40.47 -5.86
N LYS A 232 -7.31 39.42 -5.20
CA LYS A 232 -6.74 38.93 -3.95
C LYS A 232 -5.58 38.00 -4.30
N GLN A 233 -4.38 38.30 -3.82
CA GLN A 233 -3.20 37.45 -4.04
C GLN A 233 -3.14 36.33 -3.01
N ALA A 234 -4.17 35.47 -2.97
CA ALA A 234 -4.07 34.27 -2.16
C ALA A 234 -2.88 33.45 -2.68
N THR A 235 -1.96 33.11 -1.80
CA THR A 235 -0.87 32.18 -2.12
C THR A 235 -1.21 30.83 -1.54
N GLY A 236 -0.86 29.76 -2.26
CA GLY A 236 -0.78 28.44 -1.65
C GLY A 236 0.34 28.36 -0.60
N LYS A 237 0.93 27.17 -0.45
CA LYS A 237 2.06 26.98 0.45
C LYS A 237 3.25 27.84 0.00
N THR A 238 3.62 28.81 0.83
CA THR A 238 4.80 29.66 0.59
C THR A 238 6.07 28.87 0.83
N LYS A 239 7.04 28.98 -0.08
CA LYS A 239 8.35 28.32 0.03
C LYS A 239 9.43 29.32 0.46
N GLY A 240 10.42 28.81 1.21
CA GLY A 240 11.59 29.61 1.60
C GLY A 240 12.41 30.04 0.37
N PRO A 241 13.29 31.04 0.49
CA PRO A 241 13.98 31.65 -0.66
C PRO A 241 15.03 30.73 -1.31
N ALA A 242 15.61 29.79 -0.55
CA ALA A 242 16.61 28.87 -1.08
C ALA A 242 15.97 27.86 -2.05
N GLY A 243 16.40 27.86 -3.31
CA GLY A 243 15.93 26.91 -4.33
C GLY A 243 14.49 27.13 -4.81
N LYS A 244 13.83 28.23 -4.41
CA LYS A 244 12.44 28.52 -4.77
C LYS A 244 12.26 28.59 -6.30
N LYS A 245 11.26 27.87 -6.79
CA LYS A 245 10.82 27.90 -8.19
C LYS A 245 9.34 28.26 -8.26
N ASP A 246 9.01 29.39 -8.88
CA ASP A 246 7.60 29.76 -9.10
C ASP A 246 7.05 29.01 -10.32
N ILE A 247 5.93 28.32 -10.15
CA ILE A 247 5.21 27.62 -11.23
C ILE A 247 3.87 28.30 -11.49
N GLN A 248 3.55 28.59 -12.75
CA GLN A 248 2.33 29.32 -13.10
C GLN A 248 1.15 28.37 -13.28
N TRP A 249 0.05 28.64 -12.58
CA TRP A 249 -1.20 27.90 -12.70
C TRP A 249 -2.32 28.85 -13.13
N HIS A 250 -2.95 28.55 -14.26
CA HIS A 250 -3.94 29.43 -14.89
C HIS A 250 -5.36 28.98 -14.56
N PHE A 251 -6.25 29.88 -14.18
CA PHE A 251 -7.63 29.53 -13.84
C PHE A 251 -8.61 30.44 -14.58
N PRO A 252 -9.82 29.95 -14.92
CA PRO A 252 -10.79 30.75 -15.66
C PRO A 252 -11.48 31.80 -14.80
N ASN A 253 -11.32 31.72 -13.48
CA ASN A 253 -11.82 32.71 -12.53
C ASN A 253 -10.99 32.70 -11.23
N ALA A 254 -11.18 33.75 -10.43
CA ALA A 254 -10.47 33.93 -9.17
C ALA A 254 -10.87 32.91 -8.09
N ASP A 255 -12.12 32.45 -8.06
CA ASP A 255 -12.60 31.51 -7.04
C ASP A 255 -11.89 30.15 -7.13
N LEU A 256 -11.70 29.62 -8.34
CA LEU A 256 -10.93 28.39 -8.56
C LEU A 256 -9.45 28.57 -8.21
N ALA A 257 -8.88 29.74 -8.51
CA ALA A 257 -7.52 30.07 -8.09
C ALA A 257 -7.41 30.06 -6.54
N TYR A 258 -8.37 30.64 -5.83
CA TYR A 258 -8.39 30.64 -4.36
C TYR A 258 -8.61 29.26 -3.76
N GLN A 259 -9.48 28.44 -4.38
CA GLN A 259 -9.63 27.04 -4.02
C GLN A 259 -8.31 26.28 -4.19
N CYS A 260 -7.54 26.57 -5.24
CA CYS A 260 -6.21 25.99 -5.43
C CYS A 260 -5.22 26.40 -4.34
N ALA A 261 -5.17 27.67 -3.95
CA ALA A 261 -4.32 28.12 -2.83
C ALA A 261 -4.64 27.37 -1.52
N ALA A 262 -5.93 27.24 -1.20
CA ALA A 262 -6.38 26.54 -0.01
C ALA A 262 -6.08 25.03 -0.08
N ALA A 263 -6.34 24.40 -1.22
CA ALA A 263 -6.08 22.97 -1.44
C ALA A 263 -4.58 22.65 -1.38
N ASP A 264 -3.73 23.51 -1.93
CA ASP A 264 -2.28 23.38 -1.88
C ASP A 264 -1.75 23.44 -0.45
N THR A 265 -2.23 24.41 0.34
CA THR A 265 -1.88 24.52 1.76
C THR A 265 -2.32 23.27 2.53
N ALA A 266 -3.57 22.85 2.37
CA ALA A 266 -4.11 21.68 3.05
C ALA A 266 -3.40 20.38 2.67
N LEU A 267 -2.95 20.25 1.42
CA LEU A 267 -2.16 19.11 0.96
C LEU A 267 -0.79 19.08 1.65
N HIS A 268 -0.11 20.21 1.74
CA HIS A 268 1.18 20.28 2.44
C HIS A 268 1.05 19.92 3.92
N ASP A 269 0.01 20.41 4.59
CA ASP A 269 -0.20 20.15 6.00
C ASP A 269 -0.53 18.65 6.24
N ALA A 270 -1.26 18.02 5.33
CA ALA A 270 -1.53 16.59 5.36
C ALA A 270 -0.25 15.73 5.16
N LEU A 271 0.69 16.17 4.33
CA LEU A 271 1.95 15.47 4.09
C LEU A 271 3.04 15.79 5.11
N ALA A 272 2.91 16.86 5.88
CA ALA A 272 3.85 17.22 6.96
C ALA A 272 3.66 16.35 8.21
N THR A 273 2.48 15.75 8.39
CA THR A 273 2.19 14.88 9.53
C THR A 273 2.63 13.45 9.21
N PRO A 274 3.37 12.75 10.10
CA PRO A 274 3.66 11.33 9.91
C PRO A 274 2.36 10.55 9.73
N ILE A 275 2.22 9.83 8.61
CA ILE A 275 1.02 9.06 8.29
C ILE A 275 0.96 7.75 9.13
N SER A 276 2.07 7.35 9.75
CA SER A 276 2.15 6.19 10.65
C SER A 276 3.03 6.49 11.88
N PRO A 277 2.61 7.36 12.81
CA PRO A 277 3.37 7.59 14.02
C PRO A 277 3.40 6.31 14.87
N ARG A 278 4.58 5.95 15.40
CA ARG A 278 4.68 4.90 16.42
C ARG A 278 4.00 5.42 17.68
N THR A 279 2.81 4.91 17.96
CA THR A 279 2.15 5.18 19.24
C THR A 279 2.76 4.25 20.29
N PRO A 280 3.26 4.77 21.43
CA PRO A 280 3.69 3.92 22.55
C PRO A 280 2.57 2.95 22.93
N CYS A 281 2.90 1.66 22.99
CA CYS A 281 1.98 0.60 23.41
C CYS A 281 2.62 -0.19 24.53
N ASN A 282 2.75 0.47 25.67
CA ASN A 282 3.35 -0.09 26.86
C ASN A 282 2.26 -0.52 27.84
N ALA A 283 2.53 -1.56 28.63
CA ALA A 283 1.58 -2.05 29.62
C ALA A 283 1.20 -0.96 30.65
N TRP A 284 2.17 -0.14 31.09
CA TRP A 284 1.94 0.92 32.08
C TRP A 284 1.13 2.11 31.53
N ASP A 285 1.23 2.40 30.24
CA ASP A 285 0.42 3.44 29.58
C ASP A 285 -1.00 2.95 29.28
N ARG A 286 -1.22 1.63 29.29
CA ARG A 286 -2.47 0.96 28.92
C ARG A 286 -3.14 0.23 30.08
N LYS A 287 -2.76 0.53 31.32
CA LYS A 287 -3.27 -0.14 32.54
C LYS A 287 -4.77 0.07 32.82
N THR A 288 -5.40 1.02 32.12
CA THR A 288 -6.85 1.29 32.17
C THR A 288 -7.59 0.73 30.97
N ASP A 289 -6.91 0.05 30.04
CA ASP A 289 -7.54 -0.61 28.91
C ASP A 289 -8.45 -1.76 29.39
N PRO A 290 -9.78 -1.72 29.13
CA PRO A 290 -10.71 -2.67 29.75
C PRO A 290 -10.40 -4.14 29.42
N SER A 291 -10.00 -4.43 28.18
CA SER A 291 -9.71 -5.79 27.73
C SER A 291 -8.40 -6.31 28.31
N PHE A 292 -7.36 -5.47 28.33
CA PHE A 292 -6.07 -5.82 28.90
C PHE A 292 -6.17 -6.01 30.43
N SER A 293 -6.80 -5.07 31.14
CA SER A 293 -6.97 -5.15 32.59
C SER A 293 -7.84 -6.36 32.99
N LEU A 294 -8.88 -6.67 32.23
CA LEU A 294 -9.67 -7.89 32.45
C LEU A 294 -8.82 -9.15 32.23
N ALA A 295 -8.05 -9.24 31.14
CA ALA A 295 -7.20 -10.40 30.90
C ALA A 295 -6.21 -10.63 32.05
N VAL A 296 -5.53 -9.56 32.49
CA VAL A 296 -4.60 -9.62 33.64
C VAL A 296 -5.33 -10.03 34.92
N TYR A 297 -6.52 -9.47 35.19
CA TYR A 297 -7.33 -9.86 36.34
C TYR A 297 -7.66 -11.35 36.34
N LYS A 298 -8.13 -11.90 35.21
CA LYS A 298 -8.46 -13.35 35.09
C LYS A 298 -7.25 -14.22 35.42
N ILE A 299 -6.09 -13.87 34.87
CA ILE A 299 -4.87 -14.67 35.02
C ILE A 299 -4.37 -14.64 36.46
N LEU A 300 -4.31 -13.46 37.07
CA LEU A 300 -3.78 -13.32 38.43
C LEU A 300 -4.71 -13.87 39.52
N ASN A 301 -6.02 -13.90 39.27
CA ASN A 301 -7.01 -14.41 40.22
C ASN A 301 -7.49 -15.84 39.90
N ALA A 302 -6.96 -16.46 38.84
CA ALA A 302 -7.45 -17.74 38.30
C ALA A 302 -8.98 -17.76 38.07
N ASP A 303 -9.55 -16.60 37.71
CA ASP A 303 -10.99 -16.40 37.51
C ASP A 303 -11.30 -16.31 36.01
N ALA A 304 -11.39 -17.47 35.36
CA ALA A 304 -11.63 -17.56 33.91
C ALA A 304 -13.00 -16.98 33.50
N GLU A 305 -14.00 -17.05 34.39
CA GLU A 305 -15.39 -16.68 34.14
C GLU A 305 -15.68 -15.18 34.31
N ALA A 306 -14.75 -14.41 34.89
CA ALA A 306 -14.90 -12.98 35.04
C ALA A 306 -15.27 -12.29 33.72
N ARG A 307 -16.26 -11.42 33.73
CA ARG A 307 -16.67 -10.65 32.53
C ARG A 307 -16.21 -9.20 32.58
N THR A 308 -15.89 -8.71 33.76
CA THR A 308 -15.48 -7.33 34.04
C THR A 308 -14.54 -7.30 35.24
N VAL A 309 -13.70 -6.27 35.33
CA VAL A 309 -12.95 -5.98 36.57
C VAL A 309 -13.89 -5.28 37.56
N PRO A 310 -14.14 -5.81 38.77
CA PRO A 310 -14.94 -5.13 39.78
C PRO A 310 -14.38 -3.73 40.09
N SER A 311 -15.25 -2.73 40.28
CA SER A 311 -14.82 -1.33 40.49
C SER A 311 -13.83 -1.19 41.65
N GLN A 312 -14.04 -1.94 42.74
CA GLN A 312 -13.17 -1.95 43.92
C GLN A 312 -11.79 -2.57 43.65
N LYS A 313 -11.63 -3.31 42.55
CA LYS A 313 -10.40 -4.00 42.14
C LYS A 313 -9.64 -3.32 41.03
N GLN A 314 -10.17 -2.22 40.46
CA GLN A 314 -9.50 -1.53 39.35
C GLN A 314 -8.12 -0.97 39.74
N SER A 315 -7.99 -0.39 40.94
CA SER A 315 -6.71 0.09 41.44
C SER A 315 -5.73 -1.06 41.67
N ASP A 316 -6.20 -2.16 42.28
CA ASP A 316 -5.39 -3.36 42.53
C ASP A 316 -4.83 -3.92 41.22
N VAL A 317 -5.66 -3.99 40.16
CA VAL A 317 -5.24 -4.47 38.83
C VAL A 317 -4.24 -3.52 38.18
N ALA A 318 -4.44 -2.20 38.27
CA ALA A 318 -3.49 -1.23 37.74
C ALA A 318 -2.11 -1.36 38.40
N THR A 319 -2.08 -1.52 39.74
CA THR A 319 -0.83 -1.77 40.49
C THR A 319 -0.21 -3.12 40.13
N ALA A 320 -1.04 -4.16 39.92
CA ALA A 320 -0.55 -5.46 39.47
C ALA A 320 0.10 -5.37 38.08
N ILE A 321 -0.49 -4.63 37.15
CA ILE A 321 0.09 -4.40 35.82
C ILE A 321 1.48 -3.74 35.92
N GLU A 322 1.62 -2.67 36.70
CA GLU A 322 2.93 -2.01 36.90
C GLU A 322 3.95 -2.92 37.60
N THR A 323 3.48 -3.73 38.55
CA THR A 323 4.35 -4.66 39.28
C THR A 323 4.86 -5.77 38.35
N THR A 324 3.96 -6.39 37.59
CA THR A 324 4.24 -7.51 36.68
C THR A 324 5.02 -7.08 35.45
N PHE A 325 4.58 -6.03 34.76
CA PHE A 325 5.15 -5.62 33.48
C PHE A 325 6.16 -4.48 33.60
N GLY A 326 6.24 -3.79 34.74
CA GLY A 326 7.09 -2.62 34.94
C GLY A 326 6.34 -1.30 34.75
N LYS A 327 6.83 -0.24 35.41
CA LYS A 327 6.27 1.13 35.33
C LYS A 327 6.96 2.06 34.32
N ASN A 328 8.00 1.55 33.64
CA ASN A 328 8.80 2.30 32.67
C ASN A 328 9.56 1.32 31.76
N THR A 329 10.21 1.86 30.73
CA THR A 329 10.97 1.10 29.73
C THR A 329 12.04 0.18 30.33
N GLN A 330 12.81 0.65 31.30
CA GLN A 330 13.90 -0.14 31.90
C GLN A 330 13.37 -1.33 32.69
N GLU A 331 12.31 -1.14 33.46
CA GLU A 331 11.66 -2.21 34.20
C GLU A 331 10.99 -3.22 33.28
N PHE A 332 10.35 -2.76 32.21
CA PHE A 332 9.74 -3.64 31.22
C PHE A 332 10.76 -4.51 30.50
N GLU A 333 11.89 -3.91 30.10
CA GLU A 333 13.01 -4.67 29.53
C GLU A 333 13.46 -5.77 30.48
N THR A 334 13.64 -5.42 31.76
CA THR A 334 14.16 -6.35 32.77
C THR A 334 13.16 -7.45 33.15
N LYS A 335 11.89 -7.10 33.36
CA LYS A 335 10.86 -8.01 33.87
C LYS A 335 10.26 -8.90 32.78
N ILE A 336 10.14 -8.38 31.56
CA ILE A 336 9.42 -9.04 30.46
C ILE A 336 10.35 -9.29 29.28
N TRP A 337 10.86 -8.22 28.67
CA TRP A 337 11.40 -8.29 27.32
C TRP A 337 12.68 -9.11 27.22
N LYS A 338 13.56 -9.05 28.23
CA LYS A 338 14.77 -9.87 28.29
C LYS A 338 14.44 -11.36 28.21
N GLY A 339 13.44 -11.83 28.98
CA GLY A 339 13.02 -13.24 28.91
C GLY A 339 12.37 -13.61 27.58
N VAL A 340 11.71 -12.67 26.91
CA VAL A 340 11.18 -12.89 25.55
C VAL A 340 12.34 -13.02 24.56
N LYS A 341 13.30 -12.10 24.58
CA LYS A 341 14.52 -12.12 23.76
C LYS A 341 15.34 -13.40 23.94
N ASP A 342 15.53 -13.81 25.18
CA ASP A 342 16.31 -15.00 25.56
C ASP A 342 15.61 -16.33 25.24
N THR A 343 14.36 -16.30 24.75
CA THR A 343 13.63 -17.52 24.37
C THR A 343 14.38 -18.25 23.26
N LYS A 344 14.83 -19.48 23.55
CA LYS A 344 15.54 -20.33 22.59
C LYS A 344 14.62 -20.81 21.48
N ILE A 345 15.06 -20.66 20.24
CA ILE A 345 14.39 -21.10 19.03
C ILE A 345 15.27 -22.19 18.41
N THR A 346 14.76 -23.42 18.38
CA THR A 346 15.46 -24.60 17.86
C THR A 346 14.60 -25.32 16.82
N LYS A 347 15.21 -26.26 16.11
CA LYS A 347 14.47 -27.13 15.18
C LYS A 347 13.35 -27.90 15.87
N GLU A 348 13.60 -28.40 17.07
CA GLU A 348 12.65 -29.23 17.79
C GLU A 348 11.48 -28.41 18.31
N ASN A 349 11.72 -27.24 18.90
CA ASN A 349 10.66 -26.49 19.57
C ASN A 349 9.90 -25.54 18.63
N ALA A 350 10.54 -25.06 17.57
CA ALA A 350 10.05 -23.97 16.74
C ALA A 350 10.19 -24.25 15.23
N GLY A 351 10.74 -25.41 14.82
CA GLY A 351 10.88 -25.77 13.41
C GLY A 351 11.94 -24.97 12.67
N HIS A 352 12.74 -24.18 13.39
CA HIS A 352 13.76 -23.32 12.82
C HIS A 352 15.02 -24.11 12.46
N THR A 353 15.66 -23.83 11.32
CA THR A 353 16.73 -24.69 10.78
C THR A 353 18.05 -24.57 11.54
N THR A 354 18.28 -23.45 12.22
CA THR A 354 19.49 -23.18 13.02
C THR A 354 19.11 -22.76 14.44
N ASP A 355 19.84 -23.22 15.44
CA ASP A 355 19.54 -22.80 16.81
C ASP A 355 19.86 -21.30 16.99
N THR A 356 18.91 -20.56 17.55
CA THR A 356 19.01 -19.12 17.79
C THR A 356 18.15 -18.71 18.99
N THR A 357 18.01 -17.40 19.20
CA THR A 357 17.10 -16.80 20.17
C THR A 357 16.08 -15.93 19.46
N LEU A 358 14.96 -15.66 20.13
CA LEU A 358 13.88 -14.86 19.59
C LEU A 358 14.27 -13.38 19.40
N GLU A 359 15.36 -12.92 20.03
CA GLU A 359 15.99 -11.63 19.73
C GLU A 359 16.39 -11.50 18.26
N ASN A 360 16.93 -12.56 17.68
CA ASN A 360 17.49 -12.57 16.33
C ASN A 360 16.45 -12.80 15.23
N VAL A 361 15.21 -13.16 15.59
CA VAL A 361 14.12 -13.41 14.65
C VAL A 361 13.22 -12.17 14.56
N ASN A 362 13.37 -11.39 13.49
CA ASN A 362 12.65 -10.11 13.31
C ASN A 362 11.72 -10.08 12.09
N SER A 363 11.79 -11.10 11.22
CA SER A 363 10.90 -11.21 10.06
C SER A 363 9.50 -11.61 10.51
N LEU A 364 8.50 -10.87 10.04
CA LEU A 364 7.10 -11.15 10.34
C LEU A 364 6.68 -12.54 9.82
N ASP A 365 7.13 -12.90 8.63
CA ASP A 365 6.80 -14.19 8.00
C ASP A 365 7.49 -15.35 8.73
N GLU A 366 8.72 -15.15 9.17
CA GLU A 366 9.47 -16.14 9.95
C GLU A 366 8.82 -16.39 11.32
N LEU A 367 8.45 -15.31 12.02
CA LEU A 367 7.73 -15.41 13.29
C LEU A 367 6.38 -16.14 13.15
N ARG A 368 5.64 -15.87 12.07
CA ARG A 368 4.37 -16.58 11.78
C ARG A 368 4.58 -18.06 11.50
N MET A 369 5.64 -18.42 10.76
CA MET A 369 5.98 -19.83 10.52
C MET A 369 6.34 -20.55 11.82
N ILE A 370 7.10 -19.89 12.71
CA ILE A 370 7.45 -20.44 14.04
C ILE A 370 6.20 -20.64 14.89
N GLU A 371 5.31 -19.63 14.98
CA GLU A 371 4.06 -19.72 15.73
C GLU A 371 3.20 -20.90 15.23
N ALA A 372 2.99 -21.00 13.91
CA ALA A 372 2.22 -22.08 13.29
C ALA A 372 2.83 -23.47 13.55
N PHE A 373 4.17 -23.59 13.53
CA PHE A 373 4.85 -24.84 13.86
C PHE A 373 4.60 -25.25 15.32
N ILE A 374 4.72 -24.31 16.26
CA ILE A 374 4.50 -24.57 17.69
C ILE A 374 3.06 -25.03 17.93
N GLU A 375 2.08 -24.35 17.32
CA GLU A 375 0.66 -24.71 17.41
C GLU A 375 0.39 -26.10 16.82
N SER A 376 0.93 -26.39 15.64
CA SER A 376 0.79 -27.71 15.00
C SER A 376 1.36 -28.83 15.88
N LYS A 377 2.54 -28.60 16.47
CA LYS A 377 3.16 -29.57 17.38
C LYS A 377 2.33 -29.79 18.65
N LYS A 378 1.71 -28.74 19.19
CA LYS A 378 0.79 -28.86 20.33
C LYS A 378 -0.46 -29.65 19.98
N ALA A 379 -1.06 -29.38 18.81
CA ALA A 379 -2.23 -30.12 18.32
C ALA A 379 -1.92 -31.62 18.17
N ILE A 380 -0.84 -31.97 17.48
CA ILE A 380 -0.41 -33.38 17.31
C ILE A 380 -0.18 -34.06 18.66
N ARG A 381 0.46 -33.37 19.61
CA ARG A 381 0.66 -33.92 20.96
C ARG A 381 -0.67 -34.15 21.68
N SER A 382 -1.61 -33.20 21.60
CA SER A 382 -2.92 -33.33 22.21
C SER A 382 -3.75 -34.46 21.61
N GLU A 383 -3.68 -34.66 20.29
CA GLU A 383 -4.30 -35.80 19.61
C GLU A 383 -3.65 -37.12 20.05
N SER A 384 -2.32 -37.18 20.11
CA SER A 384 -1.59 -38.37 20.55
C SER A 384 -1.81 -38.74 22.02
N LEU A 385 -2.23 -37.79 22.86
CA LEU A 385 -2.59 -38.01 24.26
C LEU A 385 -4.08 -38.36 24.42
N ALA A 386 -4.95 -37.85 23.53
CA ALA A 386 -6.38 -38.15 23.50
C ALA A 386 -6.66 -39.54 22.90
N SER A 387 -5.88 -39.97 21.92
CA SER A 387 -5.78 -41.37 21.52
C SER A 387 -4.74 -42.05 22.43
N GLY A 388 -5.18 -42.67 23.53
CA GLY A 388 -4.28 -43.48 24.38
C GLY A 388 -3.41 -44.46 23.55
N PRO A 389 -2.31 -45.00 24.08
CA PRO A 389 -1.20 -45.55 23.30
C PRO A 389 -1.64 -46.70 22.38
N GLN A 390 -2.12 -46.38 21.19
CA GLN A 390 -2.22 -47.33 20.09
C GLN A 390 -0.90 -47.24 19.35
N ASN A 391 0.05 -48.02 19.85
CA ASN A 391 1.30 -48.36 19.20
C ASN A 391 1.03 -49.26 17.98
N LYS A 392 0.20 -48.81 17.03
CA LYS A 392 -0.17 -49.57 15.82
C LYS A 392 0.94 -49.60 14.76
N CYS A 393 2.06 -48.92 14.98
CA CYS A 393 3.20 -48.94 14.06
C CYS A 393 4.36 -49.85 14.50
N ALA A 394 4.33 -50.44 15.71
CA ALA A 394 5.39 -51.34 16.16
C ALA A 394 5.00 -52.83 16.09
N GLU A 395 3.70 -53.17 16.13
CA GLU A 395 3.24 -54.55 15.98
C GLU A 395 3.32 -55.05 14.53
N THR A 396 3.16 -54.17 13.53
CA THR A 396 3.20 -54.56 12.11
C THR A 396 4.60 -54.86 11.57
N VAL A 397 5.68 -54.57 12.30
CA VAL A 397 7.06 -54.85 11.86
C VAL A 397 7.58 -56.19 12.41
N LYS A 398 7.07 -56.68 13.54
CA LYS A 398 7.51 -57.98 14.09
C LYS A 398 6.80 -59.20 13.49
N GLU A 399 5.64 -59.00 12.87
CA GLU A 399 4.89 -60.09 12.23
C GLU A 399 5.29 -60.34 10.75
N ALA A 400 6.09 -59.45 10.15
CA ALA A 400 6.48 -59.52 8.74
C ALA A 400 7.81 -60.26 8.46
N ALA A 401 8.55 -60.72 9.49
CA ALA A 401 9.86 -61.35 9.34
C ALA A 401 9.93 -62.83 9.79
N ASN A 402 8.80 -63.52 10.01
CA ASN A 402 8.81 -64.95 10.33
C ASN A 402 8.34 -65.81 9.14
N CYS A 403 9.31 -66.36 8.39
CA CYS A 403 9.09 -67.26 7.24
C CYS A 403 8.87 -68.73 7.66
N GLU A 404 8.30 -69.02 8.83
CA GLU A 404 7.97 -70.40 9.21
C GLU A 404 6.71 -70.92 8.48
N GLY A 405 6.82 -72.13 7.89
CA GLY A 405 5.74 -72.85 7.22
C GLY A 405 6.25 -73.92 6.23
N LYS A 406 5.47 -75.01 6.05
CA LYS A 406 5.79 -76.12 5.12
C LYS A 406 4.95 -76.13 3.84
N GLU A 407 4.00 -75.20 3.68
CA GLU A 407 3.16 -75.11 2.49
C GLU A 407 3.68 -74.08 1.49
N LYS A 408 3.91 -74.53 0.25
CA LYS A 408 4.47 -73.76 -0.86
C LYS A 408 3.66 -72.53 -1.24
N ASP A 409 2.33 -72.66 -1.30
CA ASP A 409 1.45 -71.58 -1.74
C ASP A 409 1.28 -70.47 -0.68
N VAL A 410 1.46 -70.80 0.59
CA VAL A 410 1.42 -69.85 1.70
C VAL A 410 2.74 -69.11 1.82
N CYS A 411 3.86 -69.83 1.66
CA CYS A 411 5.20 -69.27 1.73
C CYS A 411 5.46 -68.21 0.65
N ASN A 412 5.14 -68.50 -0.62
CA ASN A 412 5.41 -67.57 -1.73
C ASN A 412 4.53 -66.31 -1.73
N LYS A 413 3.48 -66.28 -0.91
CA LYS A 413 2.61 -65.10 -0.72
C LYS A 413 3.08 -64.19 0.42
N LYS A 414 3.99 -64.66 1.29
CA LYS A 414 4.57 -63.82 2.35
C LYS A 414 5.64 -62.88 1.75
N PRO A 415 5.58 -61.56 2.02
CA PRO A 415 6.60 -60.63 1.56
C PRO A 415 7.97 -61.00 2.13
N GLY A 416 8.99 -61.09 1.27
CA GLY A 416 10.36 -61.44 1.70
C GLY A 416 10.63 -62.92 1.94
N CYS A 417 9.66 -63.83 1.71
CA CYS A 417 9.87 -65.28 1.82
C CYS A 417 9.78 -65.98 0.44
N LYS A 418 10.48 -67.12 0.30
CA LYS A 418 10.45 -68.01 -0.86
C LYS A 418 10.46 -69.46 -0.42
N TYR A 419 9.69 -70.31 -1.09
CA TYR A 419 9.67 -71.74 -0.82
C TYR A 419 10.83 -72.46 -1.52
N ASN A 420 11.60 -73.24 -0.76
CA ASN A 420 12.69 -74.06 -1.27
C ASN A 420 12.19 -75.48 -1.53
N ASP A 421 12.02 -75.84 -2.82
CA ASP A 421 11.54 -77.16 -3.24
C ASP A 421 12.53 -78.29 -2.92
N GLY A 422 13.83 -78.00 -2.76
CA GLY A 422 14.84 -79.00 -2.43
C GLY A 422 14.81 -79.44 -0.97
N GLU A 423 14.43 -78.54 -0.06
CA GLU A 423 14.43 -78.76 1.39
C GLU A 423 13.02 -78.83 2.01
N ASN A 424 11.97 -78.65 1.20
CA ASN A 424 10.56 -78.61 1.62
C ASN A 424 10.30 -77.67 2.81
N LYS A 425 10.88 -76.48 2.76
CA LYS A 425 10.71 -75.43 3.77
C LYS A 425 10.69 -74.04 3.17
N CYS A 426 10.07 -73.11 3.90
CA CYS A 426 10.02 -71.70 3.57
C CYS A 426 11.25 -70.99 4.16
N GLU A 427 11.90 -70.15 3.37
CA GLU A 427 13.12 -69.41 3.74
C GLU A 427 12.97 -67.94 3.34
N GLU A 428 13.80 -67.06 3.90
CA GLU A 428 13.87 -65.67 3.47
C GLU A 428 14.46 -65.58 2.05
N ASP A 429 13.91 -64.70 1.21
CA ASP A 429 14.33 -64.49 -0.17
C ASP A 429 15.31 -63.32 -0.26
N PRO A 430 16.63 -63.56 -0.39
CA PRO A 430 17.63 -62.50 -0.43
C PRO A 430 17.52 -61.60 -1.68
N ALA A 431 16.74 -61.98 -2.70
CA ALA A 431 16.49 -61.17 -3.89
C ALA A 431 15.35 -60.15 -3.73
N LYS A 432 14.53 -60.24 -2.67
CA LYS A 432 13.43 -59.32 -2.39
C LYS A 432 13.72 -58.32 -1.26
N THR A 433 14.92 -58.38 -0.67
CA THR A 433 15.30 -57.58 0.51
C THR A 433 16.04 -56.28 0.17
N THR A 434 16.13 -55.87 -1.10
CA THR A 434 16.82 -54.65 -1.52
C THR A 434 15.85 -53.53 -1.89
N VAL A 435 15.47 -52.70 -0.91
CA VAL A 435 15.19 -51.29 -1.19
C VAL A 435 16.55 -50.59 -1.29
N ALA A 436 17.12 -50.59 -2.50
CA ALA A 436 18.31 -49.81 -2.83
C ALA A 436 17.93 -48.56 -3.64
N ALA A 437 18.54 -47.44 -3.25
CA ALA A 437 18.31 -46.11 -3.79
C ALA A 437 18.82 -45.90 -5.24
N THR A 438 18.06 -45.11 -5.99
CA THR A 438 18.42 -44.15 -7.07
C THR A 438 19.26 -44.58 -8.29
N LYS A 439 18.71 -44.36 -9.51
CA LYS A 439 19.23 -43.40 -10.52
C LYS A 439 18.27 -43.16 -11.71
N ASP A 440 18.20 -41.89 -12.12
CA ASP A 440 17.46 -41.27 -13.22
C ASP A 440 17.79 -41.81 -14.63
N ASP A 441 16.80 -41.79 -15.55
CA ASP A 441 16.77 -40.80 -16.65
C ASP A 441 15.52 -40.89 -17.56
N LYS A 442 14.84 -39.74 -17.71
CA LYS A 442 14.13 -39.19 -18.91
C LYS A 442 12.91 -39.89 -19.55
N THR A 443 11.71 -39.32 -19.35
CA THR A 443 11.08 -38.27 -20.23
C THR A 443 9.55 -38.14 -19.99
N ASN A 444 9.12 -36.94 -19.56
CA ASN A 444 7.83 -36.20 -19.68
C ASN A 444 6.49 -36.99 -19.75
N THR A 445 5.42 -36.63 -19.01
CA THR A 445 4.59 -35.44 -19.25
C THR A 445 3.47 -35.32 -18.17
N THR A 446 3.28 -34.11 -17.63
CA THR A 446 2.06 -33.53 -17.02
C THR A 446 1.29 -34.31 -15.94
N GLY A 447 1.58 -33.96 -14.69
CA GLY A 447 0.85 -34.40 -13.50
C GLY A 447 -0.58 -33.86 -13.45
N SER A 448 -1.54 -34.75 -13.65
CA SER A 448 -2.87 -34.65 -13.05
C SER A 448 -2.78 -35.27 -11.66
N SER A 449 -3.10 -34.53 -10.61
CA SER A 449 -3.33 -35.07 -9.28
C SER A 449 -4.55 -34.38 -8.70
N SER A 450 -5.71 -34.90 -9.13
CA SER A 450 -6.98 -34.74 -8.46
C SER A 450 -6.86 -35.27 -7.02
N PHE A 451 -6.65 -34.38 -6.06
CA PHE A 451 -6.99 -34.70 -4.68
C PHE A 451 -8.50 -34.64 -4.53
N VAL A 452 -9.11 -35.82 -4.50
CA VAL A 452 -10.49 -36.03 -4.09
C VAL A 452 -10.60 -35.71 -2.59
N ILE A 453 -10.90 -34.45 -2.29
CA ILE A 453 -11.38 -34.04 -0.96
C ILE A 453 -12.79 -34.62 -0.84
N ARG A 454 -12.95 -35.66 -0.01
CA ARG A 454 -14.26 -36.17 0.38
C ARG A 454 -15.01 -35.05 1.13
N LYS A 455 -16.04 -34.52 0.46
CA LYS A 455 -17.08 -33.66 1.04
C LYS A 455 -17.65 -34.29 2.31
N ALA A 456 -17.42 -33.64 3.45
CA ALA A 456 -18.39 -33.56 4.54
C ALA A 456 -18.48 -32.08 4.96
N PRO A 457 -19.68 -31.52 5.18
CA PRO A 457 -19.87 -30.09 5.28
C PRO A 457 -19.59 -29.61 6.71
N LEU A 458 -18.39 -29.07 6.96
CA LEU A 458 -18.15 -28.26 8.15
C LEU A 458 -18.84 -26.90 7.97
N TRP A 459 -20.03 -26.78 8.56
CA TRP A 459 -20.67 -25.49 8.83
C TRP A 459 -19.84 -24.72 9.87
N LEU A 460 -18.92 -23.87 9.40
CA LEU A 460 -18.36 -22.80 10.20
C LEU A 460 -19.27 -21.58 10.09
N ALA A 461 -20.06 -21.37 11.14
CA ALA A 461 -20.84 -20.17 11.36
C ALA A 461 -19.90 -18.95 11.38
N PHE A 462 -20.06 -18.10 10.37
CA PHE A 462 -19.60 -16.71 10.39
C PHE A 462 -20.40 -15.96 11.45
N LEU A 463 -19.80 -15.73 12.62
CA LEU A 463 -20.29 -14.71 13.55
C LEU A 463 -19.56 -13.40 13.27
N LEU A 464 -20.31 -12.49 12.66
CA LEU A 464 -20.11 -11.06 12.67
C LEU A 464 -20.30 -10.56 14.11
N PHE A 465 -19.28 -9.93 14.69
CA PHE A 465 -19.40 -8.78 15.59
C PHE A 465 -18.16 -7.90 15.45
#